data_AF-A0A9X1WSH3-F1
#
_entry.id   AF-A0A9X1WSH3-F1
#
_cell.length_a   1.000
_cell.length_b   1.000
_cell.length_c   1.000
_cell.angle_alpha   90.00
_cell.angle_beta   90.00
_cell.angle_gamma   90.00
#
_symmetry.space_group_name_H-M   'P 1'
#
loop_
_entity.id
_entity.type
_entity.pdbx_description
1 polymer ?
#
loop_
_entity_poly.entity_id
_entity_poly.type
_entity_poly.pdbx_seq_one_letter_code
_entity_poly.pdbx_strand_id
1 'polypeptide(L)' 'MLEKYIGQRVEIVYLDRTGNITQRKIEIKGIRGSIVRATCLQTGAPRTFRLDRILAWQPAKIA' A
#
# COMPACT_ATOMS: atom_id res chain seq x y z
N MET A 1 -2.44 4.56 12.04
CA MET A 1 -1.03 4.29 11.71
C MET A 1 -0.95 3.06 10.85
N LEU A 2 -0.40 3.20 9.63
CA LEU A 2 -0.35 2.13 8.64
C LEU A 2 0.60 0.99 9.08
N GLU A 3 1.54 1.31 9.96
CA GLU A 3 2.49 0.41 10.63
C GLU A 3 1.81 -0.75 11.35
N LYS A 4 0.59 -0.54 11.87
CA LYS A 4 -0.20 -1.57 12.54
C LYS A 4 -0.60 -2.73 11.61
N TYR A 5 -0.50 -2.53 10.30
CA TYR A 5 -0.87 -3.48 9.27
C TYR A 5 0.34 -4.16 8.62
N ILE A 6 1.54 -4.05 9.19
CA ILE A 6 2.69 -4.85 8.75
C ILE A 6 2.34 -6.35 8.88
N GLY A 7 2.59 -7.11 7.80
CA GLY A 7 2.19 -8.51 7.65
C GLY A 7 0.75 -8.71 7.19
N GLN A 8 -0.03 -7.64 7.00
CA GLN A 8 -1.44 -7.72 6.62
C GLN A 8 -1.68 -7.20 5.21
N ARG A 9 -2.82 -7.61 4.65
CA ARG A 9 -3.33 -7.11 3.37
C ARG A 9 -4.17 -5.86 3.60
N VAL A 10 -3.88 -4.81 2.84
CA VAL A 10 -4.52 -3.49 2.94
C VAL A 10 -4.87 -3.05 1.53
N GLU A 11 -6.03 -2.43 1.38
CA GLU A 11 -6.40 -1.69 0.19
C GLU A 11 -6.07 -0.22 0.40
N ILE A 12 -5.37 0.39 -0.56
CA ILE A 12 -4.93 1.78 -0.51
C ILE A 12 -5.48 2.56 -1.70
N VAL A 13 -5.75 3.84 -1.48
CA VAL A 13 -5.91 4.85 -2.53
C VAL A 13 -4.55 5.54 -2.70
N TYR A 14 -3.92 5.37 -3.86
CA TYR A 14 -2.55 5.82 -4.13
C TYR A 14 -2.49 6.84 -5.26
N LEU A 15 -1.85 7.97 -4.99
CA LEU A 15 -1.53 9.00 -5.97
C LEU A 15 -0.20 8.67 -6.66
N ASP A 16 -0.26 8.31 -7.94
CA ASP A 16 0.95 8.00 -8.70
C ASP A 16 1.77 9.26 -9.07
N ARG A 17 2.91 9.05 -9.73
CA ARG A 17 3.82 10.14 -10.12
C ARG A 17 3.25 11.08 -11.18
N THR A 18 2.29 10.62 -11.97
CA THR A 18 1.61 11.38 -13.02
C THR A 18 0.35 12.08 -12.53
N GLY A 19 -0.02 11.91 -11.25
CA GLY A 19 -1.21 12.51 -10.65
C GLY A 19 -2.46 11.63 -10.73
N ASN A 20 -2.35 10.40 -11.24
CA ASN A 20 -3.50 9.50 -11.29
C ASN A 20 -3.74 8.86 -9.92
N ILE A 21 -5.01 8.82 -9.51
CA ILE A 21 -5.44 8.13 -8.30
C ILE A 21 -5.79 6.69 -8.67
N THR A 22 -5.17 5.73 -7.97
CA THR A 22 -5.38 4.29 -8.20
C THR A 22 -5.77 3.59 -6.91
N GLN A 23 -6.66 2.61 -6.98
CA GLN A 23 -6.92 1.70 -5.87
C GLN A 23 -6.04 0.45 -6.00
N ARG A 24 -5.37 0.06 -4.92
CA ARG A 24 -4.43 -1.07 -4.92
C ARG A 24 -4.57 -1.92 -3.68
N LYS A 25 -4.63 -3.23 -3.86
CA LYS A 25 -4.47 -4.20 -2.78
C LYS A 25 -2.99 -4.56 -2.63
N ILE A 26 -2.46 -4.38 -1.43
CA ILE A 26 -1.05 -4.60 -1.12
C ILE A 26 -0.92 -5.43 0.15
N GLU A 27 0.13 -6.23 0.24
CA GLU A 27 0.54 -6.86 1.50
C GLU A 27 1.75 -6.12 2.06
N ILE A 28 1.61 -5.47 3.22
CA ILE A 28 2.66 -4.63 3.77
C ILE A 28 3.74 -5.52 4.39
N LYS A 29 4.97 -5.41 3.87
CA LYS A 29 6.14 -6.15 4.37
C LYS A 29 6.94 -5.33 5.40
N GLY A 30 6.83 -4.01 5.36
CA GLY A 30 7.45 -3.13 6.35
C GLY A 30 7.37 -1.67 5.96
N ILE A 31 7.59 -0.78 6.92
CA ILE A 31 7.63 0.67 6.73
C ILE A 31 8.96 1.19 7.27
N ARG A 32 9.69 1.97 6.46
CA ARG A 32 10.94 2.62 6.86
C ARG A 32 10.90 4.09 6.45
N GLY A 33 10.82 4.98 7.44
CA GLY A 33 10.59 6.41 7.18
C GLY A 33 9.29 6.60 6.41
N SER A 34 9.35 7.30 5.27
CA SER A 34 8.19 7.55 4.40
C SER A 34 7.95 6.48 3.33
N ILE A 35 8.63 5.34 3.39
CA ILE A 35 8.52 4.27 2.38
C ILE A 35 7.85 3.04 2.96
N VAL A 36 6.76 2.62 2.33
CA VAL A 36 6.06 1.36 2.55
C VAL A 36 6.58 0.34 1.54
N ARG A 37 7.20 -0.74 2.02
CA ARG A 37 7.54 -1.92 1.21
C ARG A 37 6.38 -2.89 1.25
N ALA A 38 5.89 -3.30 0.09
CA ALA A 38 4.76 -4.19 0.01
C ALA A 38 4.82 -5.08 -1.23
N THR A 39 4.09 -6.18 -1.22
CA THR A 39 3.78 -6.93 -2.45
C THR A 39 2.51 -6.36 -3.05
N CYS A 40 2.55 -5.94 -4.32
CA CYS A 40 1.35 -5.47 -5.02
C CYS A 40 0.56 -6.68 -5.53
N LEU A 41 -0.61 -6.94 -4.93
CA LEU A 41 -1.39 -8.16 -5.20
C LEU A 41 -1.99 -8.19 -6.61
N GLN A 42 -2.11 -7.04 -7.27
CA GLN A 42 -2.52 -6.97 -8.68
C GLN A 42 -1.47 -7.60 -9.62
N THR A 43 -0.18 -7.52 -9.26
CA THR A 43 0.93 -7.98 -10.11
C THR A 43 1.71 -9.15 -9.52
N GLY A 44 1.51 -9.47 -8.23
CA GLY A 44 2.34 -10.40 -7.45
C GLY A 44 3.75 -9.89 -7.13
N ALA A 45 4.16 -8.74 -7.68
CA ALA A 45 5.53 -8.25 -7.57
C ALA A 45 5.76 -7.34 -6.34
N PRO A 46 6.98 -7.34 -5.77
CA PRO A 46 7.39 -6.36 -4.76
C PRO A 46 7.35 -4.93 -5.32
N ARG A 47 6.83 -3.98 -4.52
CA ARG A 47 6.77 -2.55 -4.86
C ARG A 47 6.93 -1.69 -3.61
N THR A 48 7.53 -0.52 -3.80
CA THR A 48 7.55 0.53 -2.78
C THR A 48 6.48 1.57 -3.05
N PHE A 49 5.81 2.02 -1.99
CA PHE A 49 4.85 3.12 -2.02
C PHE A 49 5.33 4.21 -1.08
N ARG A 50 5.16 5.48 -1.47
CA ARG A 50 5.45 6.58 -0.55
C ARG A 50 4.24 6.84 0.34
N LEU A 51 4.48 6.97 1.64
CA LEU A 51 3.44 7.17 2.65
C LEU A 51 2.69 8.49 2.43
N ASP A 52 3.40 9.53 1.99
CA ASP A 52 2.85 10.86 1.64
C ASP A 52 1.94 10.85 0.40
N ARG A 53 1.89 9.74 -0.34
CA ARG A 53 1.07 9.55 -1.54
C ARG A 53 -0.05 8.52 -1.34
N ILE A 54 -0.19 7.98 -0.14
CA ILE A 54 -1.33 7.15 0.25
C ILE A 54 -2.40 8.10 0.81
N LEU A 55 -3.47 8.29 0.05
CA LEU A 55 -4.54 9.24 0.39
C LEU A 55 -5.55 8.65 1.38
N ALA A 56 -5.76 7.33 1.31
CA ALA A 56 -6.63 6.58 2.21
C ALA A 56 -6.23 5.10 2.22
N TRP A 57 -6.60 4.37 3.26
CA TRP A 57 -6.40 2.93 3.33
C TRP A 57 -7.45 2.25 4.22
N GLN A 58 -7.67 0.96 3.98
CA GLN A 58 -8.51 0.09 4.82
C GLN A 58 -7.97 -1.35 4.83
N PRO A 59 -8.20 -2.13 5.90
CA PRO A 59 -7.90 -3.56 5.89
C PRO A 59 -8.59 -4.23 4.68
N ALA A 60 -7.85 -5.04 3.93
CA ALA A 60 -8.45 -5.77 2.82
C ALA A 60 -9.35 -6.87 3.41
N LYS A 61 -10.61 -6.93 2.96
CA LYS A 61 -11.49 -8.05 3.32
C LYS A 61 -10.88 -9.36 2.82
N ILE A 62 -10.76 -10.33 3.72
CA ILE A 62 -10.52 -11.72 3.34
C ILE A 62 -11.85 -12.19 2.75
N ALA A 63 -11.83 -12.54 1.46
CA ALA A 63 -12.92 -13.25 0.82
C ALA A 63 -12.83 -14.74 1.13
#